data_AF-A0A9E1RSE4-F1
#
_entry.id   AF-A0A9E1RSE4-F1
#
_cell.length_a   1.000
_cell.length_b   1.000
_cell.length_c   1.000
_cell.angle_alpha   90.00
_cell.angle_beta   90.00
_cell.angle_gamma   90.00
#
_symmetry.space_group_name_H-M   'P 1'
#
loop_
_entity.id
_entity.type
_entity.pdbx_description
1 polymer ?
#
loop_
_entity_poly.entity_id
_entity_poly.type
_entity_poly.pdbx_seq_one_letter_code
_entity_poly.pdbx_strand_id
1 'polypeptide(L)'
;MEVQNRQGPAFGVARITMGPHERIKAESGAMMATVPSVTVEAKAEGGVLKSLKRAALGGESFFITSYIAPAEGGWVDVAARLPGDTQVIDLVPGQPWFVQKGSWLASADGVEMDTKWGGFKNMFGSEGGFILRAEGNGPMVVA
;
A
#
# COMPACT_ATOMS: atom_id res chain seq x y z
N MET A 1 7.19 8.37 9.93
CA MET A 1 7.75 7.18 9.28
C MET A 1 8.91 7.61 8.41
N GLU A 2 9.99 6.83 8.40
CA GLU A 2 11.15 7.04 7.53
C GLU A 2 11.27 5.85 6.57
N VAL A 3 11.50 6.11 5.29
CA VAL A 3 11.57 5.05 4.27
C VAL A 3 12.95 4.99 3.63
N GLN A 4 13.54 3.80 3.63
CA GLN A 4 14.81 3.51 2.97
C GLN A 4 14.61 2.46 1.88
N ASN A 5 14.90 2.81 0.63
CA ASN A 5 15.01 1.84 -0.46
C ASN A 5 16.30 1.02 -0.34
N ARG A 6 16.20 -0.29 -0.57
CA ARG A 6 17.26 -1.28 -0.41
C ARG A 6 17.12 -2.35 -1.49
N GLN A 7 18.19 -3.10 -1.75
CA GLN A 7 18.25 -4.21 -2.72
C GLN A 7 17.88 -3.88 -4.19
N GLY A 8 17.60 -2.62 -4.52
CA GLY A 8 17.47 -2.17 -5.90
C GLY A 8 18.81 -2.11 -6.64
N PRO A 9 18.78 -2.07 -7.98
CA PRO A 9 17.59 -2.12 -8.84
C PRO A 9 17.06 -3.56 -9.05
N ALA A 10 15.87 -3.68 -9.68
CA ALA A 10 15.20 -4.91 -10.16
C ALA A 10 14.51 -5.81 -9.12
N PHE A 11 14.90 -5.75 -7.84
CA PHE A 11 14.15 -6.37 -6.72
C PHE A 11 14.16 -5.44 -5.51
N GLY A 12 13.66 -4.22 -5.72
CA GLY A 12 13.63 -3.18 -4.68
C GLY A 12 12.79 -3.60 -3.46
N VAL A 13 13.30 -3.25 -2.28
CA VAL A 13 12.63 -3.40 -0.99
C VAL A 13 12.64 -2.05 -0.30
N ALA A 14 11.49 -1.62 0.21
CA ALA A 14 11.38 -0.42 1.02
C ALA A 14 11.29 -0.80 2.50
N ARG A 15 12.30 -0.42 3.27
CA ARG A 15 12.27 -0.49 4.73
C ARG A 15 11.58 0.73 5.29
N ILE A 16 10.48 0.52 6.00
CA ILE A 16 9.73 1.58 6.68
C ILE A 16 10.06 1.50 8.17
N THR A 17 10.79 2.48 8.67
CA THR A 17 11.08 2.64 10.10
C THR A 17 9.97 3.48 10.74
N MET A 18 9.45 2.97 11.85
CA MET A 18 8.28 3.48 12.55
C MET A 18 8.69 3.97 13.94
N GLY A 19 8.20 5.16 14.32
CA GLY A 19 8.33 5.68 15.67
C GLY A 19 7.45 4.96 16.69
N PRO A 20 7.58 5.30 17.99
CA PRO A 20 6.73 4.76 19.06
C PRO A 20 5.24 4.87 18.74
N HIS A 21 4.51 3.76 18.81
CA HIS A 21 3.06 3.70 18.55
C HIS A 21 2.63 4.20 17.15
N GLU A 22 3.58 4.38 16.22
CA GLU A 22 3.26 4.81 14.88
C GLU A 22 2.47 3.72 14.15
N ARG A 23 1.53 4.15 13.31
CA ARG A 23 0.77 3.29 12.42
C ARG A 23 1.15 3.60 10.97
N ILE A 24 1.23 2.55 10.15
CA ILE A 24 1.30 2.67 8.68
C ILE A 24 0.25 1.76 8.04
N LYS A 25 -0.07 2.04 6.77
CA LYS A 25 -0.93 1.20 5.93
C LYS A 25 -0.07 0.54 4.85
N ALA A 26 -0.37 -0.71 4.52
CA ALA A 26 0.24 -1.41 3.39
C ALA A 26 -0.78 -2.24 2.61
N GLU A 27 -0.46 -2.52 1.36
CA GLU A 27 -1.21 -3.48 0.55
C GLU A 27 -1.06 -4.88 1.16
N SER A 28 -2.17 -5.61 1.21
CA SER A 28 -2.15 -6.98 1.69
C SER A 28 -1.24 -7.85 0.82
N GLY A 29 -0.25 -8.47 1.47
CA GLY A 29 0.75 -9.29 0.79
C GLY A 29 2.03 -8.53 0.41
N ALA A 30 2.10 -7.21 0.60
CA ALA A 30 3.31 -6.44 0.31
C ALA A 30 4.41 -6.61 1.38
N MET A 31 4.06 -7.01 2.61
CA MET A 31 5.04 -7.20 3.67
C MET A 31 5.95 -8.39 3.39
N MET A 32 7.25 -8.12 3.34
CA MET A 32 8.32 -9.09 3.19
C MET A 32 8.86 -9.56 4.54
N ALA A 33 9.11 -8.62 5.45
CA ALA A 33 9.63 -8.89 6.79
C ALA A 33 9.27 -7.77 7.78
N THR A 34 9.27 -8.09 9.08
CA THR A 34 9.09 -7.12 10.15
C THR A 34 9.73 -7.64 11.42
N VAL A 35 9.94 -6.78 12.42
CA VAL A 35 10.24 -7.24 13.79
C VAL A 35 9.01 -7.91 14.42
N PRO A 36 9.20 -8.86 15.37
CA PRO A 36 8.09 -9.57 16.02
C PRO A 36 7.15 -8.68 16.84
N SER A 37 7.62 -7.52 17.30
CA SER A 37 6.85 -6.63 18.18
C SER A 37 5.87 -5.72 17.46
N VAL A 38 5.95 -5.63 16.12
CA VAL A 38 4.97 -4.87 15.32
C VAL A 38 3.66 -5.66 15.23
N THR A 39 2.57 -5.01 15.64
CA THR A 39 1.23 -5.59 15.55
C THR A 39 0.67 -5.46 14.14
N VAL A 40 0.03 -6.52 13.64
CA VAL A 40 -0.55 -6.59 12.29
C VAL A 40 -2.07 -6.65 12.38
N GLU A 41 -2.76 -5.68 11.79
CA GLU A 41 -4.22 -5.63 11.73
C GLU A 41 -4.70 -5.59 10.26
N ALA A 42 -5.31 -6.67 9.78
CA ALA A 42 -5.90 -6.71 8.44
C ALA A 42 -7.37 -6.26 8.48
N LYS A 43 -7.73 -5.24 7.67
CA LYS A 43 -9.12 -4.78 7.53
C LYS A 43 -9.56 -4.82 6.07
N ALA A 44 -10.74 -5.40 5.84
CA ALA A 44 -11.42 -5.31 4.56
C ALA A 44 -12.02 -3.92 4.41
N GLU A 45 -11.57 -3.17 3.42
CA GLU A 45 -12.10 -1.83 3.17
C GLU A 45 -13.60 -1.93 2.79
N GLY A 46 -14.46 -1.21 3.53
CA GLY A 46 -15.91 -1.24 3.33
C GLY A 46 -16.64 -2.49 3.84
N GLY A 47 -15.96 -3.35 4.61
CA GLY A 47 -16.52 -4.56 5.21
C GLY A 47 -16.49 -5.80 4.31
N VAL A 48 -16.52 -6.98 4.93
CA VAL A 48 -16.34 -8.29 4.26
C VAL A 48 -17.33 -8.50 3.11
N LEU A 49 -18.59 -8.09 3.26
CA LEU A 49 -19.61 -8.23 2.21
C LEU A 49 -19.34 -7.36 0.98
N LYS A 50 -18.84 -6.13 1.17
CA LYS A 50 -18.52 -5.22 0.07
C LYS A 50 -17.22 -5.63 -0.63
N SER A 51 -16.24 -6.13 0.13
CA SER A 51 -15.00 -6.66 -0.45
C SER A 51 -15.25 -7.94 -1.26
N LEU A 52 -16.06 -8.88 -0.75
CA LEU A 52 -16.45 -10.10 -1.46
C LEU A 52 -17.24 -9.80 -2.75
N LYS A 53 -18.15 -8.82 -2.73
CA LYS A 53 -18.85 -8.38 -3.95
C LYS A 53 -17.88 -7.82 -5.01
N ARG A 54 -16.86 -7.06 -4.61
CA ARG A 54 -15.84 -6.56 -5.55
C ARG A 54 -14.97 -7.70 -6.09
N ALA A 55 -14.54 -8.62 -5.22
CA ALA A 55 -13.81 -9.83 -5.58
C ALA A 55 -14.55 -10.70 -6.61
N ALA A 56 -15.85 -10.94 -6.38
CA ALA A 56 -16.69 -11.76 -7.26
C ALA A 56 -16.97 -11.11 -8.63
N LEU A 57 -16.85 -9.78 -8.75
CA LEU A 57 -17.00 -9.05 -10.01
C LEU A 57 -15.69 -8.95 -10.80
N GLY A 58 -14.69 -9.78 -10.47
CA GLY A 58 -13.39 -9.81 -11.16
C GLY A 58 -12.45 -8.67 -10.78
N GLY A 59 -12.82 -7.82 -9.82
CA GLY A 59 -11.89 -6.86 -9.23
C GLY A 59 -11.17 -7.51 -8.06
N GLU A 60 -9.83 -7.59 -8.08
CA GLU A 60 -9.09 -8.10 -6.91
C GLU A 60 -9.55 -7.41 -5.62
N SER A 61 -9.64 -8.15 -4.52
CA SER A 61 -10.07 -7.55 -3.26
C SER A 61 -8.96 -6.63 -2.73
N PHE A 62 -9.23 -5.33 -2.63
CA PHE A 62 -8.32 -4.39 -1.99
C PHE A 62 -8.45 -4.54 -0.47
N PHE A 63 -7.42 -5.11 0.14
CA PHE A 63 -7.31 -5.26 1.58
C PHE A 63 -6.14 -4.41 2.06
N ILE A 64 -6.41 -3.51 3.01
CA ILE A 64 -5.37 -2.71 3.66
C ILE A 64 -4.98 -3.42 4.95
N THR A 65 -3.69 -3.66 5.11
CA THR A 65 -3.11 -4.11 6.38
C THR A 65 -2.50 -2.92 7.09
N SER A 66 -2.87 -2.73 8.35
CA SER A 66 -2.24 -1.74 9.23
C SER A 66 -1.15 -2.41 10.05
N TYR A 67 0.01 -1.77 10.12
CA TYR A 67 1.10 -2.16 11.00
C TYR A 67 1.25 -1.11 12.09
N ILE A 68 1.36 -1.54 13.34
CA ILE A 68 1.41 -0.65 14.50
C ILE A 68 2.65 -0.99 15.31
N ALA A 69 3.54 -0.02 15.47
CA ALA A 69 4.77 -0.19 16.24
C ALA A 69 4.49 -0.17 17.75
N PRO A 70 5.29 -0.89 18.55
CA PRO A 70 5.28 -0.79 20.01
C PRO A 70 5.93 0.54 20.48
N ALA A 71 6.12 0.69 21.79
CA ALA A 71 6.65 1.92 22.39
C ALA A 71 8.12 2.19 22.01
N GLU A 72 8.89 1.14 21.69
CA GLU A 72 10.28 1.24 21.23
C GLU A 72 10.41 1.54 19.73
N GLY A 73 9.29 1.62 19.00
CA GLY A 73 9.28 1.71 17.54
C GLY A 73 9.46 0.34 16.87
N GLY A 74 9.63 0.34 15.55
CA GLY A 74 9.76 -0.90 14.78
C GLY A 74 10.07 -0.65 13.32
N TRP A 75 10.11 -1.71 12.52
CA TRP A 75 10.24 -1.58 11.08
C TRP A 75 9.47 -2.67 10.35
N VAL A 76 9.00 -2.31 9.15
CA VAL A 76 8.36 -3.20 8.19
C VAL A 76 9.06 -3.05 6.84
N ASP A 77 9.52 -4.15 6.27
CA ASP A 77 10.01 -4.21 4.90
C ASP A 77 8.84 -4.58 3.97
N VAL A 78 8.65 -3.79 2.93
CA VAL A 78 7.66 -4.06 1.87
C VAL A 78 8.34 -4.23 0.51
N ALA A 79 7.80 -5.11 -0.32
CA ALA A 79 8.32 -5.41 -1.65
C ALA A 79 7.18 -5.74 -2.62
N ALA A 80 7.42 -5.48 -3.91
CA ALA A 80 6.48 -5.84 -4.97
C ALA A 80 6.46 -7.35 -5.21
N ARG A 81 5.33 -7.85 -5.74
CA ARG A 81 5.18 -9.25 -6.12
C ARG A 81 6.00 -9.63 -7.36
N LEU A 82 6.18 -8.68 -8.28
CA LEU A 82 6.92 -8.87 -9.53
C LEU A 82 8.27 -8.16 -9.45
N PRO A 83 9.28 -8.61 -10.22
CA PRO A 83 10.56 -7.90 -10.33
C PRO A 83 10.34 -6.45 -10.75
N GLY A 84 10.97 -5.53 -10.03
CA GLY A 84 10.76 -4.09 -10.13
C GLY A 84 11.59 -3.33 -9.11
N ASP A 85 11.46 -2.01 -9.08
CA ASP A 85 12.12 -1.17 -8.09
C ASP A 85 11.07 -0.40 -7.28
N THR A 86 11.42 0.01 -6.07
CA THR A 86 10.52 0.76 -5.21
C THR A 86 10.82 2.26 -5.30
N GLN A 87 9.78 3.09 -5.29
CA GLN A 87 9.91 4.54 -5.21
C GLN A 87 9.13 5.09 -4.02
N VAL A 88 9.68 6.14 -3.42
CA VAL A 88 9.04 6.89 -2.35
C VAL A 88 8.54 8.20 -2.93
N ILE A 89 7.26 8.47 -2.73
CA ILE A 89 6.57 9.68 -3.16
C ILE A 89 6.05 10.38 -1.92
N ASP A 90 6.48 11.62 -1.69
CA ASP A 90 5.93 12.45 -0.62
C ASP A 90 4.62 13.09 -1.07
N LEU A 91 3.51 12.67 -0.46
CA LEU A 91 2.19 13.22 -0.74
C LEU A 91 2.00 14.56 -0.03
N VAL A 92 1.43 15.50 -0.77
CA VAL A 92 1.08 16.85 -0.29
C VAL A 92 -0.44 17.01 -0.33
N PRO A 93 -1.07 17.52 0.75
CA PRO A 93 -2.52 17.75 0.77
C PRO A 93 -3.02 18.58 -0.41
N GLY A 94 -4.13 18.15 -1.02
CA GLY A 94 -4.72 18.81 -2.20
C GLY A 94 -4.09 18.44 -3.54
N GLN A 95 -3.07 17.56 -3.56
CA GLN A 95 -2.44 17.03 -4.77
C GLN A 95 -2.54 15.50 -4.80
N PRO A 96 -3.69 14.93 -5.19
CA PRO A 96 -3.87 13.48 -5.18
C PRO A 96 -3.04 12.82 -6.27
N TRP A 97 -2.49 11.64 -5.95
CA TRP A 97 -1.84 10.76 -6.91
C TRP A 97 -2.80 9.69 -7.40
N PHE A 98 -2.69 9.33 -8.68
CA PHE A 98 -3.42 8.22 -9.26
C PHE A 98 -2.41 7.11 -9.55
N VAL A 99 -2.50 6.04 -8.77
CA VAL A 99 -1.59 4.90 -8.80
C VAL A 99 -2.34 3.72 -9.37
N GLN A 100 -1.68 2.96 -10.24
CA GLN A 100 -2.24 1.71 -10.72
C GLN A 100 -2.49 0.76 -9.55
N LYS A 101 -3.59 0.02 -9.59
CA LYS A 101 -3.86 -0.99 -8.59
C LYS A 101 -2.76 -2.07 -8.62
N GLY A 102 -2.26 -2.48 -7.46
CA GLY A 102 -1.13 -3.40 -7.31
C GLY A 102 0.25 -2.74 -7.34
N SER A 103 0.33 -1.44 -7.66
CA SER A 103 1.58 -0.67 -7.58
C SER A 103 1.74 0.11 -6.27
N TRP A 104 0.71 0.19 -5.44
CA TRP A 104 0.81 0.81 -4.12
C TRP A 104 1.26 -0.24 -3.09
N LEU A 105 2.40 -0.05 -2.44
CA LEU A 105 2.90 -0.99 -1.44
C LEU A 105 2.57 -0.55 -0.01
N ALA A 106 2.80 0.72 0.32
CA ALA A 106 2.58 1.26 1.66
C ALA A 106 2.43 2.77 1.70
N SER A 107 1.90 3.31 2.79
CA SER A 107 1.81 4.76 3.01
C SER A 107 1.65 5.10 4.49
N ALA A 108 1.87 6.38 4.82
CA ALA A 108 1.55 6.92 6.13
C ALA A 108 0.06 6.73 6.47
N ASP A 109 -0.28 6.58 7.75
CA ASP A 109 -1.67 6.30 8.19
C ASP A 109 -2.67 7.38 7.75
N GLY A 110 -2.23 8.63 7.63
CA GLY A 110 -3.06 9.75 7.16
C GLY A 110 -3.36 9.76 5.66
N VAL A 111 -2.83 8.81 4.88
CA VAL A 111 -3.12 8.70 3.45
C VAL A 111 -4.41 7.92 3.25
N GLU A 112 -5.36 8.55 2.57
CA GLU A 112 -6.61 7.96 2.13
C GLU A 112 -6.46 7.36 0.75
N MET A 113 -6.93 6.12 0.60
CA MET A 113 -6.93 5.37 -0.66
C MET A 113 -8.37 5.22 -1.13
N ASP A 114 -8.67 5.64 -2.35
CA ASP A 114 -9.99 5.47 -2.96
C ASP A 114 -9.87 4.71 -4.29
N THR A 115 -10.55 3.57 -4.40
CA THR A 115 -10.57 2.78 -5.63
C THR A 115 -11.61 3.35 -6.61
N LYS A 116 -11.15 3.92 -7.71
CA LYS A 116 -12.02 4.44 -8.77
C LYS A 116 -12.06 3.51 -9.98
N TRP A 117 -13.27 3.29 -10.51
CA TRP A 117 -13.48 2.56 -11.77
C TRP A 117 -13.06 3.43 -12.96
N GLY A 118 -12.09 2.97 -13.72
CA GLY A 118 -11.55 3.64 -14.91
C GLY A 118 -12.33 3.35 -16.20
N GLY A 119 -13.38 2.53 -16.15
CA GLY A 119 -14.19 2.18 -17.32
C GLY A 119 -13.68 0.96 -18.11
N PHE A 120 -14.56 0.40 -18.95
CA PHE A 120 -14.29 -0.79 -19.76
C PHE A 120 -13.15 -0.63 -20.78
N LYS A 121 -12.77 0.60 -21.14
CA LYS A 121 -11.64 0.87 -22.04
C LYS A 121 -10.29 0.44 -21.43
N ASN A 122 -10.16 0.49 -20.10
CA ASN A 122 -8.95 0.10 -19.38
C ASN A 122 -8.88 -1.42 -19.13
N MET A 123 -9.91 -2.19 -19.51
CA MET A 123 -9.90 -3.65 -19.39
C MET A 123 -9.18 -4.37 -20.54
N PHE A 124 -8.79 -3.65 -21.60
CA PHE A 124 -8.00 -4.21 -22.70
C PHE A 124 -6.48 -4.20 -22.42
N GLY A 125 -6.04 -3.65 -21.28
CA GLY A 125 -4.70 -3.82 -20.74
C GLY A 125 -4.66 -4.95 -19.71
N SER A 126 -3.52 -5.62 -19.56
CA SER A 126 -3.32 -6.80 -18.70
C SER A 126 -3.54 -6.57 -17.20
N GLU A 127 -3.79 -5.33 -16.76
CA GLU A 127 -3.73 -4.90 -15.36
C GLU A 127 -5.08 -4.41 -14.81
N GLY A 128 -6.15 -4.50 -15.60
CA GLY A 128 -7.53 -4.27 -15.16
C GLY A 128 -7.98 -2.80 -15.13
N GLY A 129 -9.30 -2.60 -15.06
CA GLY A 129 -9.94 -1.29 -15.25
C GLY A 129 -9.99 -0.37 -14.02
N PHE A 130 -9.14 -0.56 -12.99
CA PHE A 130 -9.23 0.18 -11.72
C PHE A 130 -7.95 0.95 -11.41
N ILE A 131 -8.11 2.16 -10.87
CA ILE A 131 -7.01 3.03 -10.42
C ILE A 131 -7.25 3.39 -8.95
N LEU A 132 -6.18 3.48 -8.17
CA LEU A 132 -6.19 3.95 -6.80
C LEU A 132 -5.88 5.44 -6.77
N ARG A 133 -6.76 6.23 -6.16
CA ARG A 133 -6.49 7.62 -5.82
C ARG A 133 -5.93 7.67 -4.41
N ALA A 134 -4.69 8.14 -4.25
CA ALA A 134 -4.04 8.38 -2.98
C ALA A 134 -4.07 9.89 -2.67
N GLU A 135 -4.56 10.28 -1.50
CA GLU A 135 -4.55 11.67 -1.04
C GLU A 135 -4.22 11.73 0.45
N GLY A 136 -3.40 12.70 0.85
CA GLY A 136 -3.05 12.90 2.24
C GLY A 136 -1.73 13.62 2.37
N ASN A 137 -1.10 13.46 3.54
CA ASN A 137 0.20 14.01 3.84
C ASN A 137 1.16 12.89 4.27
N GLY A 138 2.38 12.92 3.73
CA GLY A 138 3.46 12.01 4.11
C GLY A 138 3.82 11.00 3.03
N PRO A 139 4.77 10.10 3.31
CA PRO A 139 5.34 9.27 2.26
C PRO A 139 4.37 8.15 1.82
N MET A 140 4.52 7.76 0.56
CA MET A 140 3.88 6.62 -0.08
C MET A 140 4.94 5.83 -0.83
N VAL A 141 4.92 4.52 -0.68
CA VAL A 141 5.80 3.59 -1.40
C VAL A 141 5.02 2.97 -2.55
N VAL A 142 5.60 3.05 -3.74
CA VAL A 142 5.08 2.44 -4.97
C VAL A 142 6.12 1.54 -5.63
N ALA A 143 5.68 0.63 -6.50
CA ALA A 143 6.52 -0.23 -7.34
C ALA A 143 5.87 -0.55 -8.70
#